data_AF-A0A847FN71-F1
#
_entry.id   AF-A0A847FN71-F1
#
_cell.length_a   1.000
_cell.length_b   1.000
_cell.length_c   1.000
_cell.angle_alpha   90.00
_cell.angle_beta   90.00
_cell.angle_gamma   90.00
#
_symmetry.space_group_name_H-M   'P 1'
#
loop_
_entity.id
_entity.type
_entity.pdbx_description
1 polymer ?
#
loop_
_entity_poly.entity_id
_entity_poly.type
_entity_poly.pdbx_seq_one_letter_code
_entity_poly.pdbx_strand_id
1 'polypeptide(L)'
;MIDKVTCFVLRPTAAGPELLLFKHPYAGVQIPAGTVEPGETPGAAARREVAEETGLQMPEAGRPLAVAEDRLPEGTFAVANATRVYARPDTSSFDRVSLPRGAIVALQREAGAFRQVLWEEWDRWPDPQYRSMAILGWVPASTLTDRQRRHFYLFEFRGETPERWAVEADNHRFAVFWAPLAALPSIIPPQDAWLAFLPGAPHLP
;
A
#
# COMPACT_ATOMS: atom_id res chain seq x y z
N MET A 1 -11.79 -11.37 -2.17
CA MET A 1 -11.46 -10.03 -2.68
C MET A 1 -10.98 -9.19 -1.52
N ILE A 2 -10.00 -8.32 -1.74
CA ILE A 2 -9.55 -7.33 -0.76
C ILE A 2 -9.74 -5.92 -1.33
N ASP A 3 -10.17 -4.99 -0.48
CA ASP A 3 -10.31 -3.59 -0.85
C ASP A 3 -9.04 -2.82 -0.48
N LYS A 4 -8.56 -2.00 -1.42
CA LYS A 4 -7.38 -1.14 -1.29
C LYS A 4 -7.76 0.29 -1.64
N VAL A 5 -7.00 1.25 -1.15
CA VAL A 5 -7.14 2.67 -1.52
C VAL A 5 -5.83 3.22 -2.06
N THR A 6 -5.94 4.19 -2.96
CA THR A 6 -4.83 5.04 -3.42
C THR A 6 -5.30 6.49 -3.33
N CYS A 7 -4.47 7.35 -2.74
CA CYS A 7 -4.84 8.70 -2.38
C CYS A 7 -3.93 9.70 -3.09
N PHE A 8 -4.49 10.44 -4.04
CA PHE A 8 -3.82 11.61 -4.61
C PHE A 8 -4.18 12.84 -3.79
N VAL A 9 -3.19 13.50 -3.20
CA VAL A 9 -3.39 14.77 -2.50
C VAL A 9 -2.74 15.87 -3.32
N LEU A 10 -3.54 16.77 -3.86
CA LEU A 10 -3.06 17.91 -4.64
C LEU A 10 -3.12 19.20 -3.83
N ARG A 11 -2.09 20.04 -3.96
CA ARG A 11 -2.17 21.45 -3.57
C ARG A 11 -2.00 22.36 -4.79
N PRO A 12 -2.76 23.46 -4.92
CA PRO A 12 -2.54 24.44 -5.97
C PRO A 12 -1.34 25.34 -5.60
N THR A 13 -0.51 25.68 -6.57
CA THR A 13 0.53 26.71 -6.44
C THR A 13 0.49 27.66 -7.65
N ALA A 14 1.20 28.78 -7.56
CA ALA A 14 1.33 29.71 -8.69
C ALA A 14 2.02 29.08 -9.92
N ALA A 15 2.84 28.04 -9.72
CA ALA A 15 3.55 27.33 -10.79
C ALA A 15 2.76 26.13 -11.36
N GLY A 16 1.60 25.81 -10.78
CA GLY A 16 0.79 24.64 -11.11
C GLY A 16 0.49 23.75 -9.90
N PRO A 17 -0.31 22.69 -10.06
CA PRO A 17 -0.60 21.77 -8.97
C PRO A 17 0.63 20.92 -8.61
N GLU A 18 0.73 20.58 -7.33
CA GLU A 18 1.73 19.66 -6.81
C GLU A 18 1.06 18.47 -6.14
N LEU A 19 1.68 17.30 -6.28
CA LEU A 19 1.24 16.04 -5.69
C LEU A 19 2.05 15.76 -4.42
N LEU A 20 1.35 15.39 -3.34
CA LEU A 20 1.98 14.91 -2.12
C LEU A 20 2.50 13.49 -2.30
N LEU A 21 3.77 13.29 -1.98
CA LEU A 21 4.43 12.00 -2.02
C LEU A 21 5.21 11.77 -0.73
N PHE A 22 5.54 10.51 -0.45
CA PHE A 22 6.51 10.18 0.59
C PHE A 22 7.59 9.27 0.05
N LYS A 23 8.78 9.33 0.66
CA LYS A 23 9.89 8.45 0.37
C LYS A 23 10.11 7.50 1.53
N HIS A 24 9.92 6.21 1.25
CA HIS A 24 10.29 5.12 2.14
C HIS A 24 11.82 5.00 2.17
N PRO A 25 12.45 4.82 3.35
CA PRO A 25 13.92 4.73 3.46
C PRO A 25 14.53 3.65 2.57
N TYR A 26 13.82 2.53 2.40
CA TYR A 26 14.31 1.33 1.71
C TYR A 26 13.52 0.94 0.46
N ALA A 27 12.47 1.70 0.09
CA ALA A 27 11.53 1.31 -0.95
C ALA A 27 11.14 2.45 -1.91
N GLY A 28 11.90 3.55 -1.95
CA GLY A 28 11.72 4.60 -2.95
C GLY A 28 10.53 5.54 -2.69
N VAL A 29 10.12 6.29 -3.72
CA VAL A 29 9.03 7.27 -3.64
C VAL A 29 7.69 6.62 -3.95
N GLN A 30 6.68 6.96 -3.15
CA GLN A 30 5.37 6.32 -3.13
C GLN A 30 4.24 7.37 -3.03
N ILE A 31 3.07 6.96 -3.51
CA ILE A 31 1.78 7.63 -3.37
C ILE A 31 1.08 7.02 -2.15
N PRO A 32 0.46 7.82 -1.27
CA PRO A 32 -0.25 7.30 -0.12
C PRO A 32 -1.33 6.28 -0.48
N ALA A 33 -1.32 5.12 0.16
CA ALA A 33 -2.16 3.99 -0.20
C ALA A 33 -2.17 2.92 0.89
N GLY A 34 -3.27 2.17 0.99
CA GLY A 34 -3.30 1.04 1.90
C GLY A 34 -4.54 0.19 1.80
N THR A 35 -4.87 -0.50 2.89
CA THR A 35 -5.91 -1.54 2.92
C THR A 35 -7.15 -1.00 3.59
N VAL A 36 -8.32 -1.27 3.01
CA VAL A 36 -9.59 -0.96 3.68
C VAL A 36 -9.83 -2.01 4.76
N GLU A 37 -9.95 -1.55 5.99
CA GLU A 37 -10.16 -2.42 7.15
C GLU A 37 -11.62 -2.88 7.28
N PRO A 38 -11.89 -4.01 7.96
CA PRO A 38 -13.25 -4.47 8.20
C PRO A 38 -14.11 -3.41 8.91
N GLY A 39 -15.27 -3.09 8.34
CA GLY A 39 -16.17 -2.06 8.87
C GLY A 39 -15.78 -0.62 8.49
N GLU A 40 -14.67 -0.44 7.77
CA GLU A 40 -14.23 0.86 7.27
C GLU A 40 -14.77 1.12 5.85
N THR A 41 -15.18 2.36 5.57
CA THR A 41 -15.52 2.76 4.19
C THR A 41 -14.24 3.08 3.40
N PRO A 42 -14.20 2.91 2.07
CA PRO A 42 -13.02 3.28 1.29
C PRO A 42 -12.61 4.75 1.46
N GLY A 43 -13.56 5.68 1.61
CA GLY A 43 -13.23 7.09 1.86
C GLY A 43 -12.63 7.34 3.25
N ALA A 44 -13.08 6.60 4.27
CA ALA A 44 -12.49 6.65 5.61
C ALA A 44 -11.08 6.08 5.61
N ALA A 45 -10.88 4.92 4.97
CA ALA A 45 -9.57 4.31 4.76
C ALA A 45 -8.62 5.28 4.04
N ALA A 46 -9.07 5.88 2.93
CA ALA A 46 -8.27 6.84 2.17
C ALA A 46 -7.78 8.01 3.03
N ARG A 47 -8.65 8.54 3.91
CA ARG A 47 -8.26 9.61 4.84
C ARG A 47 -7.29 9.13 5.91
N ARG A 48 -7.49 7.92 6.46
CA ARG A 48 -6.59 7.31 7.45
C ARG A 48 -5.19 7.11 6.86
N GLU A 49 -5.08 6.50 5.67
CA GLU A 49 -3.79 6.25 5.02
C GLU A 49 -3.04 7.57 4.73
N VAL A 50 -3.74 8.61 4.26
CA VAL A 50 -3.13 9.94 4.10
C VAL A 50 -2.58 10.46 5.43
N ALA A 51 -3.34 10.33 6.52
CA ALA A 51 -2.90 10.78 7.83
C ALA A 51 -1.72 9.95 8.38
N GLU A 52 -1.74 8.62 8.22
CA GLU A 52 -0.71 7.71 8.71
C GLU A 52 0.62 7.90 7.97
N GLU A 53 0.60 7.95 6.63
CA GLU A 53 1.84 7.97 5.83
C GLU A 53 2.39 9.39 5.62
N THR A 54 1.52 10.41 5.67
CA THR A 54 1.91 11.79 5.38
C THR A 54 1.75 12.73 6.57
N GLY A 55 1.12 12.31 7.67
CA GLY A 55 0.84 13.18 8.82
C GLY A 55 -0.22 14.26 8.52
N LEU A 56 -0.69 14.37 7.28
CA LEU A 56 -1.63 15.39 6.85
C LEU A 56 -3.06 15.02 7.26
N GLN A 57 -3.70 15.91 8.02
CA GLN A 57 -5.08 15.72 8.44
C GLN A 57 -6.02 16.35 7.40
N MET A 58 -6.77 15.50 6.69
CA MET A 58 -7.80 15.95 5.75
C MET A 58 -9.16 16.01 6.47
N PRO A 59 -9.87 17.15 6.43
CA PRO A 59 -11.13 17.30 7.18
C PRO A 59 -12.24 16.42 6.61
N GLU A 60 -12.28 16.26 5.30
CA GLU A 60 -13.30 15.50 4.57
C GLU A 60 -12.69 14.28 3.90
N ALA A 61 -13.55 13.30 3.59
CA ALA A 61 -13.17 12.22 2.70
C ALA A 61 -12.90 12.80 1.30
N GLY A 62 -11.86 12.30 0.63
CA GLY A 62 -11.52 12.73 -0.72
C GLY A 62 -12.67 12.46 -1.71
N ARG A 63 -12.63 13.13 -2.86
CA ARG A 63 -13.53 12.84 -3.97
C ARG A 63 -13.14 11.51 -4.61
N PRO A 64 -14.06 10.53 -4.77
CA PRO A 64 -13.76 9.32 -5.52
C PRO A 64 -13.48 9.65 -6.99
N LEU A 65 -12.44 9.03 -7.54
CA LEU A 65 -12.03 9.17 -8.94
C LEU A 65 -12.40 7.95 -9.78
N ALA A 66 -12.03 6.77 -9.32
CA ALA A 66 -12.18 5.52 -10.06
C ALA A 66 -12.13 4.31 -9.13
N VAL A 67 -12.56 3.17 -9.67
CA VAL A 67 -12.40 1.84 -9.05
C VAL A 67 -11.82 0.90 -10.10
N ALA A 68 -10.74 0.21 -9.75
CA ALA A 68 -10.15 -0.84 -10.59
C ALA A 68 -10.24 -2.19 -9.87
N GLU A 69 -10.59 -3.25 -10.60
CA GLU A 69 -10.56 -4.61 -10.09
C GLU A 69 -9.55 -5.43 -10.88
N ASP A 70 -8.61 -6.04 -10.17
CA ASP A 70 -7.56 -6.83 -10.78
C ASP A 70 -7.33 -8.13 -10.02
N ARG A 71 -6.67 -9.08 -10.69
CA ARG A 71 -6.06 -10.23 -10.05
C ARG A 71 -4.59 -9.92 -9.78
N LEU A 72 -4.12 -10.35 -8.61
CA LEU A 72 -2.71 -10.40 -8.29
C LEU A 72 -2.00 -11.38 -9.25
N PRO A 73 -0.69 -11.20 -9.48
CA PRO A 73 0.08 -12.10 -10.31
C PRO A 73 -0.10 -13.56 -9.89
N GLU A 74 0.03 -14.48 -10.85
CA GLU A 74 -0.04 -15.91 -10.57
C GLU A 74 0.92 -16.30 -9.43
N GLY A 75 0.43 -17.12 -8.49
CA GLY A 75 1.20 -17.50 -7.31
C GLY A 75 1.29 -16.43 -6.22
N THR A 76 0.65 -15.28 -6.37
CA THR A 76 0.62 -14.20 -5.37
C THR A 76 -0.77 -14.02 -4.77
N PHE A 77 -0.83 -13.86 -3.45
CA PHE A 77 -2.08 -13.68 -2.72
C PHE A 77 -1.98 -12.52 -1.75
N ALA A 78 -3.10 -11.83 -1.53
CA ALA A 78 -3.27 -10.97 -0.37
C ALA A 78 -3.90 -11.77 0.77
N VAL A 79 -3.44 -11.50 2.00
CA VAL A 79 -4.10 -11.96 3.22
C VAL A 79 -5.41 -11.17 3.38
N ALA A 80 -6.53 -11.81 3.07
CA ALA A 80 -7.86 -11.22 3.17
C ALA A 80 -8.29 -11.08 4.63
N ASN A 81 -7.93 -12.02 5.50
CA ASN A 81 -8.20 -11.91 6.93
C ASN A 81 -6.91 -12.19 7.68
N ALA A 82 -6.58 -11.36 8.67
CA ALA A 82 -5.40 -11.58 9.49
C ALA A 82 -5.38 -13.03 10.00
N THR A 83 -4.25 -13.70 9.85
CA THR A 83 -4.15 -15.15 10.05
C THR A 83 -2.87 -15.49 10.80
N ARG A 84 -2.94 -16.54 11.62
CA ARG A 84 -1.74 -17.18 12.14
C ARG A 84 -1.03 -17.96 11.04
N VAL A 85 0.27 -18.14 11.20
CA VAL A 85 1.16 -18.89 10.32
C VAL A 85 1.61 -20.15 11.04
N TYR A 86 1.16 -21.29 10.55
CA TYR A 86 1.35 -22.60 11.14
C TYR A 86 2.61 -23.28 10.60
N ALA A 87 3.33 -24.03 11.43
CA ALA A 87 4.50 -24.80 11.01
C ALA A 87 4.13 -25.98 10.09
N ARG A 88 2.90 -26.47 10.17
CA ARG A 88 2.33 -27.57 9.38
C ARG A 88 0.94 -27.18 8.85
N PRO A 89 0.38 -27.87 7.84
CA PRO A 89 -1.00 -27.64 7.37
C PRO A 89 -2.04 -28.17 8.37
N ASP A 90 -1.96 -27.68 9.61
CA ASP A 90 -2.72 -28.12 10.78
C ASP A 90 -2.77 -26.98 11.80
N THR A 91 -3.99 -26.59 12.21
CA THR A 91 -4.22 -25.50 13.17
C THR A 91 -3.77 -25.82 14.59
N SER A 92 -3.50 -27.08 14.91
CA SER A 92 -2.94 -27.49 16.21
C SER A 92 -1.41 -27.40 16.25
N SER A 93 -0.77 -27.12 15.11
CA SER A 93 0.68 -27.00 15.03
C SER A 93 1.18 -25.64 15.53
N PHE A 94 2.48 -25.55 15.77
CA PHE A 94 3.15 -24.34 16.25
C PHE A 94 2.88 -23.13 15.35
N ASP A 95 2.47 -22.00 15.95
CA ASP A 95 1.85 -20.86 15.24
C ASP A 95 2.16 -19.47 15.84
N ARG A 96 3.42 -19.21 16.21
CA ARG A 96 3.82 -17.97 16.92
C ARG A 96 3.81 -16.68 16.10
N VAL A 97 3.57 -16.76 14.80
CA VAL A 97 3.63 -15.61 13.87
C VAL A 97 2.26 -15.41 13.25
N SER A 98 1.87 -14.15 13.05
CA SER A 98 0.67 -13.79 12.29
C SER A 98 1.01 -12.88 11.13
N LEU A 99 0.24 -12.98 10.06
CA LEU A 99 0.28 -12.07 8.94
C LEU A 99 -0.94 -11.13 9.00
N PRO A 100 -0.73 -9.82 8.88
CA PRO A 100 -1.82 -8.85 8.91
C PRO A 100 -2.66 -8.94 7.63
N ARG A 101 -3.89 -8.43 7.70
CA ARG A 101 -4.71 -8.22 6.51
C ARG A 101 -3.97 -7.29 5.55
N GLY A 102 -4.07 -7.55 4.25
CA GLY A 102 -3.43 -6.75 3.23
C GLY A 102 -1.99 -7.13 2.90
N ALA A 103 -1.34 -7.96 3.74
CA ALA A 103 -0.02 -8.53 3.45
C ALA A 103 -0.04 -9.33 2.15
N ILE A 104 0.97 -9.11 1.30
CA ILE A 104 1.15 -9.82 0.04
C ILE A 104 2.11 -10.99 0.29
N VAL A 105 1.71 -12.18 -0.16
CA VAL A 105 2.47 -13.41 0.05
C VAL A 105 2.59 -14.22 -1.24
N ALA A 106 3.72 -14.91 -1.39
CA ALA A 106 3.97 -15.83 -2.49
C ALA A 106 3.62 -17.27 -2.09
N LEU A 107 2.78 -17.94 -2.88
CA LEU A 107 2.48 -19.36 -2.71
C LEU A 107 3.72 -20.21 -2.96
N GLN A 108 3.98 -21.13 -2.04
CA GLN A 108 5.08 -22.10 -2.14
C GLN A 108 4.55 -23.51 -2.38
N ARG A 109 3.51 -23.92 -1.64
CA ARG A 109 2.95 -25.29 -1.68
C ARG A 109 1.48 -25.31 -1.28
N GLU A 110 0.80 -26.40 -1.66
CA GLU A 110 -0.59 -26.66 -1.27
C GLU A 110 -0.71 -28.00 -0.53
N ALA A 111 -1.58 -28.04 0.49
CA ALA A 111 -1.93 -29.26 1.19
C ALA A 111 -3.37 -29.16 1.73
N GLY A 112 -4.32 -29.83 1.06
CA GLY A 112 -5.72 -29.82 1.45
C GLY A 112 -6.30 -28.40 1.53
N ALA A 113 -6.75 -27.99 2.73
CA ALA A 113 -7.29 -26.66 2.99
C ALA A 113 -6.23 -25.59 3.35
N PHE A 114 -4.93 -25.91 3.27
CA PHE A 114 -3.83 -25.01 3.63
C PHE A 114 -2.93 -24.68 2.44
N ARG A 115 -2.30 -23.51 2.52
CA ARG A 115 -1.28 -23.06 1.58
C ARG A 115 -0.04 -22.68 2.36
N GLN A 116 1.11 -23.20 1.94
CA GLN A 116 2.38 -22.71 2.43
C GLN A 116 2.69 -21.43 1.67
N VAL A 117 2.93 -20.35 2.39
CA VAL A 117 3.18 -19.03 1.84
C VAL A 117 4.49 -18.48 2.37
N LEU A 118 5.12 -17.65 1.55
CA LEU A 118 6.30 -16.87 1.89
C LEU A 118 5.89 -15.39 1.90
N TRP A 119 6.05 -14.74 3.04
CA TRP A 119 6.01 -13.29 3.16
C TRP A 119 7.44 -12.77 3.34
N GLU A 120 7.77 -11.66 2.70
CA GLU A 120 9.12 -11.09 2.72
C GLU A 120 9.05 -9.58 2.97
N GLU A 121 9.90 -9.12 3.88
CA GLU A 121 10.27 -7.72 4.04
C GLU A 121 11.62 -7.51 3.33
N TRP A 122 11.71 -6.44 2.56
CA TRP A 122 12.90 -6.12 1.79
C TRP A 122 13.49 -4.81 2.28
N ASP A 123 14.81 -4.82 2.50
CA ASP A 123 15.57 -3.59 2.63
C ASP A 123 16.50 -3.51 1.41
N ARG A 124 16.05 -2.76 0.39
CA ARG A 124 16.73 -2.71 -0.91
C ARG A 124 17.90 -1.72 -0.94
N TRP A 125 18.28 -1.13 0.19
CA TRP A 125 19.33 -0.11 0.23
C TRP A 125 20.26 -0.29 1.44
N PRO A 126 21.58 -0.48 1.25
CA PRO A 126 22.35 -0.35 0.00
C PRO A 126 22.40 -1.62 -0.86
N ASP A 127 21.85 -2.75 -0.40
CA ASP A 127 21.85 -4.03 -1.12
C ASP A 127 20.45 -4.37 -1.64
N PRO A 128 20.18 -4.26 -2.95
CA PRO A 128 18.87 -4.57 -3.52
C PRO A 128 18.39 -6.01 -3.33
N GLN A 129 19.29 -6.94 -3.00
CA GLN A 129 18.98 -8.36 -2.77
C GLN A 129 18.78 -8.68 -1.28
N TYR A 130 19.01 -7.72 -0.39
CA TYR A 130 18.93 -7.97 1.04
C TYR A 130 17.48 -8.15 1.51
N ARG A 131 17.22 -9.35 2.04
CA ARG A 131 15.96 -9.72 2.68
C ARG A 131 16.10 -9.52 4.17
N SER A 132 15.43 -8.48 4.68
CA SER A 132 15.51 -8.12 6.09
C SER A 132 14.73 -9.08 6.97
N MET A 133 13.59 -9.59 6.49
CA MET A 133 12.80 -10.60 7.19
C MET A 133 12.02 -11.47 6.20
N ALA A 134 11.88 -12.76 6.54
CA ALA A 134 11.03 -13.67 5.78
C ALA A 134 10.24 -14.58 6.74
N ILE A 135 8.95 -14.76 6.45
CA ILE A 135 8.07 -15.66 7.18
C ILE A 135 7.60 -16.73 6.20
N LEU A 136 8.01 -17.98 6.44
CA LEU A 136 7.57 -19.15 5.69
C LEU A 136 6.71 -20.05 6.57
N GLY A 137 5.50 -20.35 6.14
CA GLY A 137 4.64 -21.30 6.86
C GLY A 137 3.26 -21.45 6.22
N TRP A 138 2.38 -22.19 6.88
CA TRP A 138 1.09 -22.58 6.37
C TRP A 138 -0.02 -21.66 6.88
N VAL A 139 -0.94 -21.27 6.00
CA VAL A 139 -2.15 -20.53 6.33
C VAL A 139 -3.37 -21.23 5.74
N PRO A 140 -4.56 -21.10 6.35
CA PRO A 140 -5.78 -21.63 5.75
C PRO A 140 -6.06 -20.94 4.40
N ALA A 141 -6.46 -21.72 3.40
CA ALA A 141 -6.76 -21.20 2.06
C ALA A 141 -7.81 -20.10 2.06
N SER A 142 -8.78 -20.21 2.97
CA SER A 142 -9.90 -19.28 3.13
C SER A 142 -9.48 -17.90 3.63
N THR A 143 -8.26 -17.72 4.13
CA THR A 143 -7.75 -16.41 4.55
C THR A 143 -7.05 -15.66 3.42
N LEU A 144 -6.87 -16.28 2.26
CA LEU A 144 -6.19 -15.70 1.11
C LEU A 144 -7.17 -15.27 0.00
N THR A 145 -6.77 -14.27 -0.77
CA THR A 145 -7.46 -13.86 -1.99
C THR A 145 -6.46 -13.41 -3.04
N ASP A 146 -6.68 -13.78 -4.29
CA ASP A 146 -5.93 -13.28 -5.45
C ASP A 146 -6.61 -12.06 -6.09
N ARG A 147 -7.89 -11.80 -5.79
CA ARG A 147 -8.62 -10.62 -6.29
C ARG A 147 -8.46 -9.41 -5.39
N GLN A 148 -8.17 -8.26 -5.99
CA GLN A 148 -8.19 -6.95 -5.33
C GLN A 148 -9.13 -5.98 -6.04
N ARG A 149 -9.67 -5.04 -5.27
CA ARG A 149 -10.41 -3.87 -5.75
C ARG A 149 -9.76 -2.62 -5.17
N ARG A 150 -9.27 -1.72 -6.02
CA ARG A 150 -8.58 -0.50 -5.63
C ARG A 150 -9.46 0.72 -5.91
N HIS A 151 -9.71 1.51 -4.87
CA HIS A 151 -10.45 2.76 -4.95
C HIS A 151 -9.48 3.93 -5.00
N PHE A 152 -9.63 4.79 -6.01
CA PHE A 152 -8.80 5.98 -6.18
C PHE A 152 -9.53 7.20 -5.65
N TYR A 153 -8.85 7.99 -4.82
CA TYR A 153 -9.39 9.19 -4.19
C TYR A 153 -8.52 10.41 -4.49
N LEU A 154 -9.17 11.55 -4.71
CA LEU A 154 -8.54 12.86 -4.83
C LEU A 154 -8.87 13.72 -3.61
N PHE A 155 -7.83 14.23 -2.98
CA PHE A 155 -7.91 15.23 -1.93
C PHE A 155 -7.35 16.56 -2.45
N GLU A 156 -8.04 17.65 -2.17
CA GLU A 156 -7.52 19.00 -2.38
C GLU A 156 -7.04 19.56 -1.03
N PHE A 157 -5.77 19.91 -0.94
CA PHE A 157 -5.18 20.54 0.22
C PHE A 157 -4.98 22.04 -0.02
N ARG A 158 -5.50 22.88 0.88
CA ARG A 158 -5.41 24.35 0.81
C ARG A 158 -4.83 24.99 2.07
N GLY A 159 -4.29 24.17 2.98
CA GLY A 159 -3.65 24.65 4.21
C GLY A 159 -2.17 24.97 4.03
N GLU A 160 -1.52 25.28 5.14
CA GLU A 160 -0.08 25.51 5.19
C GLU A 160 0.65 24.25 5.68
N THR A 161 1.74 23.90 5.01
CA THR A 161 2.69 22.86 5.42
C THR A 161 4.10 23.30 5.06
N PRO A 162 5.15 22.76 5.72
CA PRO A 162 6.48 22.80 5.17
C PRO A 162 6.54 22.15 3.79
N GLU A 163 7.49 22.54 2.95
CA GLU A 163 7.75 21.90 1.66
C GLU A 163 8.14 20.42 1.80
N ARG A 164 8.79 20.09 2.92
CA ARG A 164 9.21 18.74 3.29
C ARG A 164 9.11 18.54 4.80
N TRP A 165 8.71 17.35 5.22
CA TRP A 165 8.68 16.96 6.63
C TRP A 165 8.89 15.45 6.78
N ALA A 166 8.87 14.96 8.02
CA ALA A 166 9.02 13.54 8.32
C ALA A 166 7.88 13.03 9.17
N VAL A 167 7.50 11.77 8.95
CA VAL A 167 6.45 11.05 9.68
C VAL A 167 6.99 9.69 10.10
N GLU A 168 6.69 9.27 11.31
CA GLU A 168 6.99 7.94 11.80
C GLU A 168 5.75 7.06 11.62
N ALA A 169 5.84 6.05 10.76
CA ALA A 169 4.76 5.13 10.44
C ALA A 169 5.34 3.74 10.09
N ASP A 170 4.66 2.66 10.46
CA ASP A 170 5.09 1.28 10.22
C ASP A 170 6.55 0.97 10.65
N ASN A 171 6.98 1.56 11.77
CA ASN A 171 8.36 1.49 12.29
C ASN A 171 9.43 2.07 11.35
N HIS A 172 9.02 2.92 10.41
CA HIS A 172 9.88 3.62 9.48
C HIS A 172 9.67 5.14 9.60
N ARG A 173 10.73 5.87 9.25
CA ARG A 173 10.68 7.32 9.11
C ARG A 173 10.52 7.70 7.64
N PHE A 174 9.34 8.13 7.24
CA PHE A 174 9.03 8.57 5.88
C PHE A 174 9.41 10.02 5.68
N ALA A 175 10.05 10.34 4.55
CA ALA A 175 10.28 11.71 4.13
C ALA A 175 9.16 12.17 3.19
N VAL A 176 8.31 13.06 3.67
CA VAL A 176 7.12 13.56 2.95
C VAL A 176 7.45 14.87 2.26
N PHE A 177 6.98 15.05 1.03
CA PHE A 177 7.28 16.24 0.24
C PHE A 177 6.24 16.49 -0.86
N TRP A 178 6.14 17.74 -1.30
CA TRP A 178 5.37 18.14 -2.46
C TRP A 178 6.22 18.04 -3.73
N ALA A 179 5.66 17.48 -4.80
CA ALA A 179 6.29 17.37 -6.10
C ALA A 179 5.45 18.04 -7.20
N PRO A 180 6.02 18.88 -8.07
CA PRO A 180 5.30 19.42 -9.22
C PRO A 180 4.66 18.32 -10.05
N LEU A 181 3.34 18.41 -10.29
CA LEU A 181 2.63 17.37 -11.04
C LEU A 181 3.19 17.21 -12.46
N ALA A 182 3.67 18.31 -13.05
CA ALA A 182 4.31 18.31 -14.37
C ALA A 182 5.74 17.72 -14.39
N ALA A 183 6.35 17.48 -13.23
CA ALA A 183 7.73 17.01 -13.09
C ALA A 183 7.89 16.09 -11.87
N LEU A 184 7.11 15.01 -11.84
CA LEU A 184 7.15 14.03 -10.76
C LEU A 184 8.50 13.28 -10.73
N PRO A 185 9.03 12.95 -9.53
CA PRO A 185 10.16 12.02 -9.41
C PRO A 185 9.74 10.61 -9.85
N SER A 186 10.72 9.70 -9.99
CA SER A 186 10.43 8.28 -10.21
C SER A 186 9.66 7.70 -9.02
N ILE A 187 8.40 7.37 -9.24
CA ILE A 187 7.54 6.62 -8.32
C ILE A 187 7.79 5.12 -8.54
N ILE A 188 7.74 4.31 -7.49
CA ILE A 188 8.00 2.88 -7.63
C ILE A 188 6.91 2.15 -8.42
N PRO A 189 7.26 1.11 -9.18
CA PRO A 189 6.28 0.15 -9.68
C PRO A 189 5.63 -0.65 -8.54
N PRO A 190 4.32 -0.98 -8.62
CA PRO A 190 3.39 -0.62 -9.70
C PRO A 190 2.63 0.71 -9.44
N GLN A 191 3.09 1.56 -8.52
CA GLN A 191 2.36 2.78 -8.13
C GLN A 191 2.45 3.88 -9.19
N ASP A 192 3.52 3.92 -9.97
CA ASP A 192 3.67 4.79 -11.14
C ASP A 192 2.49 4.65 -12.12
N ALA A 193 2.02 3.44 -12.37
CA ALA A 193 0.86 3.16 -13.23
C ALA A 193 -0.45 3.74 -12.67
N TRP A 194 -0.53 4.03 -11.37
CA TRP A 194 -1.74 4.62 -10.76
C TRP A 194 -1.99 6.05 -11.23
N LEU A 195 -0.95 6.76 -11.69
CA LEU A 195 -1.09 8.13 -12.20
C LEU A 195 -2.06 8.23 -13.39
N ALA A 196 -2.31 7.13 -14.12
CA ALA A 196 -3.33 7.08 -15.17
C ALA A 196 -4.75 7.41 -14.66
N PHE A 197 -5.01 7.25 -13.36
CA PHE A 197 -6.28 7.59 -12.73
C PHE A 197 -6.34 9.02 -12.19
N LEU A 198 -5.23 9.77 -12.20
CA LEU A 198 -5.15 11.15 -11.72
C LEU A 198 -5.33 12.14 -12.89
N PRO A 199 -6.42 12.94 -12.92
CA PRO A 199 -6.60 13.93 -13.97
C PRO A 199 -5.46 14.96 -14.01
N GLY A 200 -4.92 15.22 -15.20
CA GLY A 200 -3.84 16.20 -15.41
C GLY A 200 -2.45 15.70 -15.02
N ALA A 201 -2.30 14.46 -14.56
CA ALA A 201 -0.99 13.84 -14.44
C ALA A 201 -0.37 13.62 -15.84
N PRO A 202 0.96 13.78 -16.00
CA PRO A 202 1.63 13.43 -17.24
C PRO A 202 1.41 11.93 -17.51
N HIS A 203 0.93 11.59 -18.70
CA HIS A 203 0.92 10.21 -19.14
C HIS A 203 2.37 9.75 -19.30
N LEU A 204 2.83 8.90 -18.38
CA LEU A 204 4.10 8.20 -18.55
C LEU A 204 3.97 7.28 -19.79
N PRO A 205 4.92 7.33 -20.73
CA PRO A 205 4.88 6.54 -21.96
C PRO A 205 4.95 5.04 -21.71
#